data_AF-M0CAJ4-F1
#
_entry.id   AF-M0CAJ4-F1
#
_cell.length_a   1.000
_cell.length_b   1.000
_cell.length_c   1.000
_cell.angle_alpha   90.00
_cell.angle_beta   90.00
_cell.angle_gamma   90.00
#
_symmetry.space_group_name_H-M   'P 1'
#
loop_
_entity.id
_entity.type
_entity.pdbx_description
1 polymer ?
#
loop_
_entity_poly.entity_id
_entity_poly.type
_entity_poly.pdbx_seq_one_letter_code
_entity_poly.pdbx_strand_id
1 'polypeptide(L)'
;MLDRRFDFELAGDAVRLARSEQLTLLAAGVAFYGFISLVPLMLLALGLAASIGGEALAERLTSAATDVLTESARELLAETVLDDTGRQSATIAGALGLLWGSSRVLRGLDRAFSQVYGTAGSKSLLDTVWDAMIVFLVITGGLGLVAALELLIRYVPFLGATIVGPIFVLLGLVVTFLPLYVVFPDADVDLREALPGTLVAAVGWYVLSRTFSLYAAFAGDYVVYGALGAVFLVLAWLYLGAIILVFGAVLNAVLADREVDRQLQSPGHQQFSTEAMTDDATGADEGATDDHAGTATEAAEAGSSRRRSARTRDRSEDSEALREEIERLRDRVDSFEDNVERRTVEKESLESELKRYVRRKQRRGHATDWGPYLVLLYGTAMSIGAFYFLEGGWAILAMLVVWTSTLGVYVLMVLFGFGISVLGLPGRVRDMVGERRS
;
A
#
# COMPACT_ATOMS: atom_id res chain seq x y z
N MET A 1 4.55 -2.31 -34.64
CA MET A 1 3.40 -1.43 -34.29
C MET A 1 2.52 -2.07 -33.20
N LEU A 2 3.12 -2.86 -32.28
CA LEU A 2 2.39 -3.75 -31.37
C LEU A 2 2.34 -3.32 -29.88
N ASP A 3 3.05 -2.28 -29.43
CA ASP A 3 3.19 -2.09 -27.96
C ASP A 3 2.27 -1.09 -27.28
N ARG A 4 1.66 -0.13 -27.99
CA ARG A 4 0.95 0.94 -27.27
C ARG A 4 -0.25 0.45 -26.48
N ARG A 5 -0.97 -0.58 -26.94
CA ARG A 5 -2.13 -1.11 -26.18
C ARG A 5 -1.71 -1.84 -24.92
N PHE A 6 -0.58 -2.56 -24.98
CA PHE A 6 -0.02 -3.29 -23.84
C PHE A 6 0.48 -2.31 -22.76
N ASP A 7 1.17 -1.24 -23.17
CA ASP A 7 1.64 -0.20 -22.25
C ASP A 7 0.48 0.53 -21.52
N PHE A 8 -0.63 0.80 -22.22
CA PHE A 8 -1.81 1.44 -21.62
C PHE A 8 -2.59 0.50 -20.68
N GLU A 9 -2.61 -0.80 -20.97
CA GLU A 9 -3.22 -1.81 -20.09
C GLU A 9 -2.38 -1.95 -18.81
N LEU A 10 -1.06 -2.12 -18.92
CA LEU A 10 -0.13 -2.19 -17.80
C LEU A 10 -0.16 -0.94 -16.91
N ALA A 11 -0.15 0.25 -17.50
CA ALA A 11 -0.26 1.48 -16.72
C ALA A 11 -1.64 1.59 -16.03
N GLY A 12 -2.70 1.10 -16.69
CA GLY A 12 -4.03 1.02 -16.12
C GLY A 12 -4.13 0.05 -14.95
N ASP A 13 -3.49 -1.11 -15.05
CA ASP A 13 -3.41 -2.14 -14.00
C ASP A 13 -2.60 -1.63 -12.81
N ALA A 14 -1.42 -1.06 -13.04
CA ALA A 14 -0.61 -0.46 -11.98
C ALA A 14 -1.37 0.63 -11.20
N VAL A 15 -2.14 1.49 -11.90
CA VAL A 15 -2.96 2.52 -11.22
C VAL A 15 -4.16 1.92 -10.49
N ARG A 16 -4.76 0.84 -11.02
CA ARG A 16 -5.86 0.13 -10.33
C ARG A 16 -5.36 -0.52 -9.04
N LEU A 17 -4.27 -1.29 -9.12
CA LEU A 17 -3.65 -1.94 -7.98
C LEU A 17 -3.17 -0.91 -6.94
N ALA A 18 -2.59 0.20 -7.41
CA ALA A 18 -2.20 1.31 -6.56
C ALA A 18 -3.37 1.90 -5.75
N ARG A 19 -4.57 1.98 -6.34
CA ARG A 19 -5.76 2.46 -5.66
C ARG A 19 -6.38 1.41 -4.74
N SER A 20 -6.41 0.14 -5.15
CA SER A 20 -7.00 -0.93 -4.34
C SER A 20 -6.20 -1.18 -3.06
N GLU A 21 -4.88 -1.07 -3.12
CA GLU A 21 -4.01 -1.26 -1.95
C GLU A 21 -3.85 -0.01 -1.09
N GLN A 22 -4.63 1.05 -1.36
CA GLN A 22 -4.57 2.28 -0.57
C GLN A 22 -3.12 2.81 -0.43
N LEU A 23 -2.34 2.79 -1.52
CA LEU A 23 -0.91 3.14 -1.52
C LEU A 23 -0.61 4.47 -0.81
N THR A 24 -1.50 5.45 -0.99
CA THR A 24 -1.37 6.76 -0.35
C THR A 24 -1.42 6.67 1.18
N LEU A 25 -2.22 5.75 1.74
CA LEU A 25 -2.30 5.56 3.19
C LEU A 25 -1.06 4.83 3.73
N LEU A 26 -0.60 3.78 3.04
CA LEU A 26 0.66 3.09 3.37
C LEU A 26 1.85 4.07 3.32
N ALA A 27 1.96 4.84 2.24
CA ALA A 27 3.00 5.84 2.07
C ALA A 27 2.93 6.96 3.12
N ALA A 28 1.72 7.38 3.53
CA ALA A 28 1.54 8.34 4.60
C ALA A 28 2.08 7.82 5.95
N GLY A 29 1.84 6.54 6.27
CA GLY A 29 2.39 5.90 7.47
C GLY A 29 3.92 5.88 7.46
N VAL A 30 4.53 5.46 6.35
CA VAL A 30 5.99 5.45 6.16
C VAL A 30 6.56 6.86 6.31
N ALA A 31 5.94 7.86 5.68
CA ALA A 31 6.37 9.25 5.75
C ALA A 31 6.27 9.82 7.17
N PHE A 32 5.21 9.51 7.91
CA PHE A 32 5.02 9.94 9.29
C PHE A 32 6.11 9.42 10.22
N TYR A 33 6.41 8.11 10.18
CA TYR A 33 7.50 7.55 10.98
C TYR A 33 8.87 8.05 10.50
N GLY A 34 9.04 8.27 9.19
CA GLY A 34 10.24 8.88 8.63
C GLY A 34 10.48 10.29 9.19
N PHE A 35 9.42 11.09 9.27
CA PHE A 35 9.47 12.44 9.81
C PHE A 35 9.80 12.46 11.31
N ILE A 36 9.15 11.61 12.10
CA ILE A 36 9.46 11.49 13.54
C ILE A 36 10.91 11.07 13.76
N SER A 37 11.46 10.25 12.87
CA SER A 37 12.86 9.79 12.94
C SER A 37 13.89 10.89 12.62
N LEU A 38 13.47 12.04 12.07
CA LEU A 38 14.38 13.15 11.77
C LEU A 38 14.94 13.80 13.04
N VAL A 39 14.16 13.86 14.12
CA VAL A 39 14.63 14.44 15.39
C VAL A 39 15.80 13.64 15.97
N PRO A 40 15.70 12.32 16.20
CA PRO A 40 16.84 11.55 16.68
C PRO A 40 17.98 11.47 15.66
N LEU A 41 17.69 11.50 14.36
CA LEU A 41 18.71 11.62 13.31
C LEU A 41 19.52 12.91 13.45
N MET A 42 18.85 14.05 13.69
CA MET A 42 19.50 15.34 13.90
C MET A 42 20.35 15.37 15.17
N LEU A 43 19.84 14.81 16.27
CA LEU A 43 20.62 14.70 17.52
C LEU A 43 21.88 13.85 17.31
N LEU A 44 21.74 12.70 16.64
CA LEU A 44 22.86 11.84 16.32
C LEU A 44 23.87 12.54 15.40
N ALA A 45 23.39 13.21 14.36
CA ALA A 45 24.23 13.94 13.41
C ALA A 45 24.98 15.08 14.09
N LEU A 46 24.33 15.85 14.97
CA LEU A 46 24.97 16.92 15.74
C LEU A 46 26.03 16.36 16.71
N GLY A 47 25.72 15.28 17.43
CA GLY A 47 26.66 14.64 18.35
C GLY A 47 27.90 14.08 17.64
N LEU A 48 27.71 13.44 16.49
CA LEU A 48 28.81 12.96 15.64
C LEU A 48 29.60 14.12 15.01
N ALA A 49 28.93 15.15 14.51
CA ALA A 49 29.60 16.29 13.91
C ALA A 49 30.44 17.05 14.94
N ALA A 50 29.92 17.27 16.14
CA ALA A 50 30.64 17.93 17.23
C ALA A 50 31.80 17.09 17.77
N SER A 51 31.70 15.76 17.77
CA SER A 51 32.79 14.88 18.22
C SER A 51 33.92 14.77 17.19
N ILE A 52 33.58 14.73 15.90
CA ILE A 52 34.56 14.64 14.80
C ILE A 52 35.18 16.01 14.48
N GLY A 53 34.37 17.06 14.45
CA GLY A 53 34.76 18.41 14.02
C GLY A 53 35.33 19.30 15.12
N GLY A 54 35.23 18.89 16.39
CA GLY A 54 35.71 19.64 17.54
C GLY A 54 34.97 20.97 17.78
N GLU A 55 35.50 21.78 18.70
CA GLU A 55 34.91 23.04 19.17
C GLU A 55 34.64 24.03 18.02
N ALA A 56 35.53 24.10 17.02
CA ALA A 56 35.38 25.02 15.89
C ALA A 56 34.18 24.70 14.97
N LEU A 57 33.82 23.41 14.81
CA LEU A 57 32.64 23.01 14.03
C LEU A 57 31.36 23.20 14.86
N ALA A 58 31.45 22.90 16.16
CA ALA A 58 30.41 23.13 17.15
C ALA A 58 29.99 24.61 17.21
N GLU A 59 30.93 25.54 17.32
CA GLU A 59 30.65 26.99 17.32
C GLU A 59 29.98 27.45 16.02
N ARG A 60 30.42 26.94 14.86
CA ARG A 60 29.80 27.26 13.56
C ARG A 60 28.36 26.78 13.48
N LEU A 61 28.08 25.55 13.93
CA LEU A 61 26.73 24.99 13.99
C LEU A 61 25.83 25.84 14.89
N THR A 62 26.31 26.22 16.07
CA THR A 62 25.56 27.07 17.01
C THR A 62 25.31 28.46 16.44
N SER A 63 26.31 29.09 15.82
CA SER A 63 26.16 30.41 15.20
C SER A 63 25.18 30.40 14.03
N ALA A 64 25.19 29.35 13.20
CA ALA A 64 24.29 29.22 12.06
C ALA A 64 22.85 28.94 12.49
N ALA A 65 22.68 28.25 13.62
CA ALA A 65 21.38 27.95 14.19
C ALA A 65 20.75 29.15 14.94
N THR A 66 21.56 30.18 15.27
CA THR A 66 21.12 31.29 16.13
C THR A 66 20.01 32.13 15.51
N ASP A 67 20.01 32.30 14.19
CA ASP A 67 19.01 33.08 13.45
C ASP A 67 17.70 32.31 13.20
N VAL A 68 17.69 31.00 13.44
CA VAL A 68 16.58 30.10 13.07
C VAL A 68 15.90 29.49 14.30
N LEU A 69 16.64 29.29 15.40
CA LEU A 69 16.14 28.62 16.59
C LEU A 69 15.57 29.58 17.63
N THR A 70 14.57 29.12 18.36
CA THR A 70 14.07 29.79 19.57
C THR A 70 15.14 29.80 20.67
N GLU A 71 14.98 30.65 21.68
CA GLU A 71 15.91 30.71 22.82
C GLU A 71 16.08 29.33 23.49
N SER A 72 14.97 28.64 23.78
CA SER A 72 15.01 27.31 24.38
C SER A 72 15.69 26.26 23.49
N ALA A 73 15.51 26.35 22.17
CA ALA A 73 16.16 25.44 21.24
C ALA A 73 17.67 25.72 21.12
N ARG A 74 18.10 26.98 21.28
CA ARG A 74 19.52 27.36 21.37
C ARG A 74 20.18 26.84 22.63
N GLU A 75 19.54 26.96 23.78
CA GLU A 75 20.06 26.42 25.05
C GLU A 75 20.27 24.90 24.95
N LEU A 76 19.26 24.18 24.46
CA LEU A 76 19.36 22.73 24.23
C LEU A 76 20.46 22.36 23.23
N LEU A 77 20.65 23.16 22.18
CA LEU A 77 21.70 22.92 21.19
C LEU A 77 23.09 23.19 21.78
N ALA A 78 23.25 24.26 22.56
CA ALA A 78 24.50 24.57 23.26
C ALA A 78 24.86 23.45 24.26
N GLU A 79 23.90 22.98 25.05
CA GLU A 79 24.08 21.84 25.96
C GLU A 79 24.47 20.56 25.19
N THR A 80 23.81 20.30 24.06
CA THR A 80 24.07 19.11 23.23
C THR A 80 25.44 19.14 22.52
N VAL A 81 25.92 20.32 22.14
CA VAL A 81 27.07 20.48 21.22
C VAL A 81 28.35 20.90 21.95
N LEU A 82 28.26 21.73 22.98
CA LEU A 82 29.41 22.30 23.69
C LEU A 82 29.77 21.55 24.97
N ASP A 83 28.81 20.87 25.62
CA ASP A 83 29.11 20.02 26.78
C ASP A 83 29.43 18.58 26.35
N ASP A 84 30.48 18.01 26.93
CA ASP A 84 30.91 16.64 26.60
C ASP A 84 29.86 15.60 27.03
N THR A 85 29.19 15.82 28.17
CA THR A 85 28.14 14.93 28.68
C THR A 85 26.87 15.07 27.84
N GLY A 86 26.50 16.30 27.49
CA GLY A 86 25.43 16.60 26.53
C GLY A 86 25.67 15.95 25.16
N ARG A 87 26.88 16.02 24.62
CA ARG A 87 27.24 15.39 23.34
C ARG A 87 27.12 13.87 23.38
N GLN A 88 27.61 13.24 24.44
CA GLN A 88 27.52 11.79 24.60
C GLN A 88 26.06 11.34 24.76
N SER A 89 25.29 12.03 25.61
CA SER A 89 23.88 11.72 25.84
C SER A 89 23.02 11.91 24.58
N ALA A 90 23.23 12.98 23.82
CA ALA A 90 22.54 13.21 22.55
C ALA A 90 22.92 12.20 21.47
N THR A 91 24.18 11.77 21.42
CA THR A 91 24.61 10.70 20.50
C THR A 91 23.91 9.38 20.85
N ILE A 92 23.85 9.00 22.13
CA ILE A 92 23.19 7.77 22.59
C ILE A 92 21.68 7.85 22.37
N ALA A 93 21.03 8.94 22.79
CA ALA A 93 19.60 9.15 22.62
C ALA A 93 19.21 9.22 21.14
N GLY A 94 20.00 9.92 20.33
CA GLY A 94 19.85 9.98 18.89
C GLY A 94 20.00 8.61 18.24
N ALA A 95 21.00 7.82 18.62
CA ALA A 95 21.19 6.46 18.12
C ALA A 95 20.00 5.54 18.48
N LEU A 96 19.59 5.51 19.75
CA LEU A 96 18.46 4.68 20.20
C LEU A 96 17.13 5.11 19.55
N GLY A 97 16.87 6.41 19.51
CA GLY A 97 15.68 6.96 18.88
C GLY A 97 15.64 6.71 17.37
N LEU A 98 16.79 6.80 16.70
CA LEU A 98 16.89 6.53 15.27
C LEU A 98 16.73 5.04 14.97
N LEU A 99 17.30 4.15 15.79
CA LEU A 99 17.08 2.71 15.68
C LEU A 99 15.60 2.37 15.81
N TRP A 100 14.92 2.95 16.81
CA TRP A 100 13.48 2.75 16.99
C TRP A 100 12.65 3.31 15.83
N GLY A 101 12.93 4.55 15.42
CA GLY A 101 12.21 5.22 14.33
C GLY A 101 12.43 4.54 12.98
N SER A 102 13.68 4.22 12.66
CA SER A 102 14.05 3.48 11.45
C SER A 102 13.38 2.11 11.41
N SER A 103 13.34 1.38 12.53
CA SER A 103 12.64 0.09 12.60
C SER A 103 11.15 0.22 12.23
N ARG A 104 10.48 1.30 12.63
CA ARG A 104 9.10 1.55 12.24
C ARG A 104 8.92 1.90 10.77
N VAL A 105 9.82 2.72 10.21
CA VAL A 105 9.83 3.03 8.77
C VAL A 105 10.00 1.75 7.95
N LEU A 106 10.98 0.92 8.32
CA LEU A 106 11.27 -0.35 7.64
C LEU A 106 10.09 -1.30 7.71
N ARG A 107 9.48 -1.50 8.90
CA ARG A 107 8.25 -2.31 9.03
C ARG A 107 7.07 -1.74 8.26
N GLY A 108 6.95 -0.41 8.16
CA GLY A 108 5.92 0.22 7.35
C GLY A 108 6.10 -0.08 5.87
N LEU A 109 7.34 -0.06 5.40
CA LEU A 109 7.69 -0.33 4.00
C LEU A 109 7.60 -1.82 3.67
N ASP A 110 8.05 -2.69 4.57
CA ASP A 110 7.88 -4.15 4.52
C ASP A 110 6.40 -4.53 4.38
N ARG A 111 5.53 -4.06 5.28
CA ARG A 111 4.08 -4.27 5.17
C ARG A 111 3.50 -3.76 3.85
N ALA A 112 3.93 -2.58 3.39
CA ALA A 112 3.46 -2.04 2.12
C ALA A 112 3.85 -2.93 0.94
N PHE A 113 5.07 -3.46 0.94
CA PHE A 113 5.57 -4.36 -0.11
C PHE A 113 4.89 -5.73 -0.04
N SER A 114 4.84 -6.36 1.13
CA SER A 114 4.14 -7.64 1.33
C SER A 114 2.66 -7.53 0.98
N GLN A 115 2.01 -6.40 1.30
CA GLN A 115 0.63 -6.15 0.89
C GLN A 115 0.48 -6.05 -0.64
N VAL A 116 1.39 -5.37 -1.33
CA VAL A 116 1.39 -5.29 -2.80
C VAL A 116 1.61 -6.66 -3.45
N TYR A 117 2.53 -7.46 -2.90
CA TYR A 117 2.83 -8.81 -3.40
C TYR A 117 1.82 -9.89 -2.95
N GLY A 118 0.89 -9.55 -2.04
CA GLY A 118 -0.13 -10.47 -1.54
C GLY A 118 0.41 -11.55 -0.60
N THR A 119 1.61 -11.37 -0.08
CA THR A 119 2.27 -12.32 0.80
C THR A 119 1.97 -11.95 2.25
N ALA A 120 0.87 -12.47 2.79
CA ALA A 120 0.57 -12.36 4.22
C ALA A 120 1.33 -13.43 5.02
N GLY A 121 2.66 -13.34 5.03
CA GLY A 121 3.52 -14.24 5.80
C GLY A 121 3.72 -13.71 7.22
N SER A 122 3.52 -14.55 8.23
CA SER A 122 3.98 -14.27 9.59
C SER A 122 5.51 -14.48 9.67
N LYS A 123 6.28 -13.43 9.38
CA LYS A 123 7.73 -13.43 9.57
C LYS A 123 8.07 -13.71 11.04
N SER A 124 9.08 -14.54 11.28
CA SER A 124 9.61 -14.67 12.64
C SER A 124 10.22 -13.33 13.07
N LEU A 125 10.25 -13.07 14.38
CA LEU A 125 10.90 -11.86 14.91
C LEU A 125 12.38 -11.78 14.50
N LEU A 126 13.03 -12.93 14.29
CA LEU A 126 14.42 -13.01 13.90
C LEU A 126 14.62 -12.61 12.43
N ASP A 127 13.73 -13.05 11.53
CA ASP A 127 13.77 -12.69 10.11
C ASP A 127 13.49 -11.19 9.94
N THR A 128 12.54 -10.66 10.68
CA THR A 128 12.24 -9.21 10.69
C THR A 128 13.45 -8.37 11.12
N VAL A 129 14.21 -8.83 12.13
CA VAL A 129 15.42 -8.14 12.60
C VAL A 129 16.55 -8.26 11.58
N TRP A 130 16.72 -9.42 10.95
CA TRP A 130 17.71 -9.62 9.89
C TRP A 130 17.43 -8.77 8.66
N ASP A 131 16.19 -8.74 8.19
CA ASP A 131 15.77 -7.91 7.05
C ASP A 131 15.98 -6.43 7.37
N ALA A 132 15.58 -5.99 8.56
CA ALA A 132 15.79 -4.62 9.00
C ALA A 132 17.29 -4.26 9.05
N MET A 133 18.16 -5.17 9.50
CA MET A 133 19.60 -4.95 9.55
C MET A 133 20.24 -4.93 8.17
N ILE A 134 19.87 -5.85 7.28
CA ILE A 134 20.33 -5.89 5.89
C ILE A 134 19.95 -4.59 5.19
N VAL A 135 18.70 -4.18 5.33
CA VAL A 135 18.21 -2.94 4.71
C VAL A 135 18.86 -1.72 5.34
N PHE A 136 19.04 -1.67 6.66
CA PHE A 136 19.76 -0.58 7.30
C PHE A 136 21.19 -0.45 6.76
N LEU A 137 21.92 -1.56 6.63
CA LEU A 137 23.29 -1.58 6.12
C LEU A 137 23.35 -1.17 4.64
N VAL A 138 22.39 -1.63 3.83
CA VAL A 138 22.27 -1.25 2.42
C VAL A 138 21.92 0.22 2.26
N ILE A 139 20.94 0.74 2.99
CA ILE A 139 20.55 2.16 2.90
C ILE A 139 21.71 3.05 3.37
N THR A 140 22.36 2.70 4.48
CA THR A 140 23.50 3.46 5.02
C THR A 140 24.69 3.40 4.07
N GLY A 141 25.01 2.21 3.54
CA GLY A 141 26.07 2.02 2.55
C GLY A 141 25.77 2.74 1.23
N GLY A 142 24.53 2.69 0.76
CA GLY A 142 24.05 3.34 -0.45
C GLY A 142 24.08 4.85 -0.35
N LEU A 143 23.57 5.43 0.74
CA LEU A 143 23.70 6.86 1.05
C LEU A 143 25.17 7.29 1.16
N GLY A 144 26.01 6.50 1.83
CA GLY A 144 27.44 6.75 1.92
C GLY A 144 28.13 6.74 0.56
N LEU A 145 27.76 5.79 -0.31
CA LEU A 145 28.26 5.70 -1.68
C LEU A 145 27.84 6.90 -2.52
N VAL A 146 26.56 7.30 -2.45
CA VAL A 146 26.05 8.49 -3.16
C VAL A 146 26.77 9.75 -2.68
N ALA A 147 26.93 9.93 -1.37
CA ALA A 147 27.66 11.07 -0.81
C ALA A 147 29.13 11.09 -1.23
N ALA A 148 29.80 9.94 -1.23
CA ALA A 148 31.18 9.81 -1.69
C ALA A 148 31.32 10.12 -3.19
N LEU A 149 30.37 9.65 -4.02
CA LEU A 149 30.32 9.94 -5.45
C LEU A 149 30.10 11.43 -5.72
N GLU A 150 29.17 12.08 -5.02
CA GLU A 150 28.97 13.53 -5.14
C GLU A 150 30.21 14.31 -4.75
N LEU A 151 30.88 13.91 -3.67
CA LEU A 151 32.13 14.53 -3.23
C LEU A 151 33.21 14.37 -4.30
N LEU A 152 33.36 13.16 -4.87
CA LEU A 152 34.33 12.88 -5.92
C LEU A 152 34.04 13.70 -7.19
N ILE A 153 32.79 13.81 -7.61
CA ILE A 153 32.36 14.64 -8.75
C ILE A 153 32.75 16.10 -8.55
N ARG A 154 32.64 16.61 -7.31
CA ARG A 154 33.01 17.99 -6.97
C ARG A 154 34.50 18.27 -7.14
N TYR A 155 35.36 17.29 -6.85
CA TYR A 155 36.82 17.43 -6.94
C TYR A 155 37.40 17.02 -8.30
N VAL A 156 36.65 16.28 -9.12
CA VAL A 156 37.10 15.82 -10.44
C VAL A 156 36.26 16.48 -11.54
N PRO A 157 36.71 17.61 -12.13
CA PRO A 157 35.90 18.42 -13.04
C PRO A 157 35.39 17.69 -14.30
N PHE A 158 36.07 16.61 -14.74
CA PHE A 158 35.60 15.79 -15.86
C PHE A 158 34.43 14.86 -15.50
N LEU A 159 34.33 14.42 -14.24
CA LEU A 159 33.22 13.59 -13.75
C LEU A 159 31.93 14.42 -13.50
N GLY A 160 32.09 15.74 -13.35
CA GLY A 160 30.98 16.71 -13.31
C GLY A 160 30.36 17.06 -14.67
N ALA A 161 30.81 16.42 -15.77
CA ALA A 161 30.20 16.59 -17.08
C ALA A 161 28.68 16.33 -17.01
N THR A 162 27.89 17.13 -17.74
CA THR A 162 26.42 17.26 -17.67
C THR A 162 25.65 15.93 -17.73
N ILE A 163 26.28 14.86 -18.24
CA ILE A 163 25.70 13.52 -18.44
C ILE A 163 26.23 12.51 -17.41
N VAL A 164 27.49 12.62 -17.00
CA VAL A 164 28.19 11.61 -16.19
C VAL A 164 27.71 11.64 -14.74
N GLY A 165 27.59 12.82 -14.15
CA GLY A 165 27.11 12.98 -12.77
C GLY A 165 25.72 12.37 -12.51
N PRO A 166 24.68 12.70 -13.31
CA PRO A 166 23.35 12.12 -13.17
C PRO A 166 23.32 10.59 -13.26
N ILE A 167 24.12 10.00 -14.14
CA ILE A 167 24.19 8.53 -14.30
C ILE A 167 24.75 7.88 -13.04
N PHE A 168 25.80 8.44 -12.44
CA PHE A 168 26.36 7.90 -11.19
C PHE A 168 25.39 8.01 -10.02
N VAL A 169 24.65 9.11 -9.92
CA VAL A 169 23.61 9.27 -8.90
C VAL A 169 22.49 8.24 -9.08
N LEU A 170 22.01 8.06 -10.33
CA LEU A 170 21.00 7.05 -10.64
C LEU A 170 21.50 5.64 -10.33
N LEU A 171 22.74 5.31 -10.68
CA LEU A 171 23.35 4.02 -10.36
C LEU A 171 23.42 3.79 -8.84
N GLY A 172 23.86 4.80 -8.08
CA GLY A 172 23.88 4.75 -6.62
C GLY A 172 22.48 4.54 -6.03
N LEU A 173 21.46 5.21 -6.56
CA LEU A 173 20.07 5.01 -6.17
C LEU A 173 19.56 3.60 -6.48
N VAL A 174 19.87 3.06 -7.65
CA VAL A 174 19.50 1.68 -8.02
C VAL A 174 20.14 0.69 -7.06
N VAL A 175 21.43 0.83 -6.77
CA VAL A 175 22.14 -0.03 -5.81
C VAL A 175 21.55 0.09 -4.40
N THR A 176 21.09 1.29 -4.01
CA THR A 176 20.47 1.55 -2.71
C THR A 176 19.07 0.94 -2.61
N PHE A 177 18.27 1.06 -3.66
CA PHE A 177 16.86 0.66 -3.64
C PHE A 177 16.65 -0.81 -4.02
N LEU A 178 17.48 -1.41 -4.88
CA LEU A 178 17.28 -2.78 -5.36
C LEU A 178 17.07 -3.80 -4.23
N PRO A 179 17.83 -3.77 -3.12
CA PRO A 179 17.61 -4.73 -2.04
C PRO A 179 16.26 -4.56 -1.34
N LEU A 180 15.68 -3.36 -1.32
CA LEU A 180 14.31 -3.17 -0.79
C LEU A 180 13.28 -3.99 -1.58
N TYR A 181 13.45 -4.07 -2.90
CA TYR A 181 12.54 -4.80 -3.78
C TYR A 181 12.72 -6.31 -3.77
N VAL A 182 13.83 -6.80 -3.22
CA VAL A 182 14.14 -8.23 -3.14
C VAL A 182 13.90 -8.78 -1.73
N VAL A 183 14.18 -7.97 -0.69
CA VAL A 183 14.14 -8.42 0.72
C VAL A 183 12.77 -8.18 1.37
N PHE A 184 12.08 -7.09 1.03
CA PHE A 184 10.81 -6.78 1.69
C PHE A 184 9.63 -7.62 1.25
N PRO A 185 9.44 -7.93 -0.05
CA PRO A 185 8.39 -8.88 -0.42
C PRO A 185 8.66 -10.23 0.24
N ASP A 186 7.68 -10.79 0.94
CA ASP A 186 7.73 -12.17 1.46
C ASP A 186 7.50 -13.20 0.34
N ALA A 187 8.13 -12.96 -0.81
CA ALA A 187 7.97 -13.69 -2.03
C ALA A 187 9.36 -13.91 -2.64
N ASP A 188 9.58 -15.05 -3.28
CA ASP A 188 10.81 -15.28 -4.05
C ASP A 188 10.82 -14.35 -5.28
N VAL A 189 11.34 -13.13 -5.11
CA VAL A 189 11.45 -12.12 -6.17
C VAL A 189 12.84 -12.19 -6.78
N ASP A 190 12.91 -12.54 -8.06
CA ASP A 190 14.16 -12.54 -8.80
C ASP A 190 14.70 -11.11 -9.00
N LEU A 191 16.03 -10.97 -9.07
CA LEU A 191 16.67 -9.67 -9.37
C LEU A 191 16.17 -9.05 -10.68
N ARG A 192 15.82 -9.88 -11.68
CA ARG A 192 15.28 -9.42 -12.97
C ARG A 192 13.86 -8.88 -12.85
N GLU A 193 13.08 -9.44 -11.94
CA GLU A 193 11.73 -8.99 -11.62
C GLU A 193 11.76 -7.69 -10.81
N ALA A 194 12.74 -7.52 -9.91
CA ALA A 194 12.88 -6.32 -9.08
C ALA A 194 13.37 -5.07 -9.84
N LEU A 195 14.13 -5.26 -10.91
CA LEU A 195 14.85 -4.20 -11.62
C LEU A 195 13.96 -3.10 -12.24
N PRO A 196 12.86 -3.40 -12.96
CA PRO A 196 12.04 -2.38 -13.63
C PRO A 196 11.48 -1.33 -12.65
N GLY A 197 10.88 -1.78 -11.54
CA GLY A 197 10.35 -0.95 -10.47
C GLY A 197 11.44 -0.22 -9.71
N THR A 198 12.61 -0.85 -9.51
CA THR A 198 13.78 -0.18 -8.93
C THR A 198 14.24 0.98 -9.80
N LEU A 199 14.28 0.82 -11.13
CA LEU A 199 14.65 1.87 -12.08
C LEU A 199 13.63 3.01 -12.07
N VAL A 200 12.33 2.70 -12.06
CA VAL A 200 11.27 3.72 -11.98
C VAL A 200 11.37 4.49 -10.66
N ALA A 201 11.61 3.80 -9.54
CA ALA A 201 11.79 4.44 -8.25
C ALA A 201 13.05 5.30 -8.21
N ALA A 202 14.16 4.83 -8.78
CA ALA A 202 15.41 5.59 -8.84
C ALA A 202 15.24 6.87 -9.68
N VAL A 203 14.62 6.78 -10.86
CA VAL A 203 14.35 7.94 -11.72
C VAL A 203 13.35 8.89 -11.05
N GLY A 204 12.26 8.36 -10.48
CA GLY A 204 11.26 9.14 -9.77
C GLY A 204 11.87 9.90 -8.60
N TRP A 205 12.68 9.23 -7.79
CA TRP A 205 13.37 9.83 -6.65
C TRP A 205 14.35 10.91 -7.10
N TYR A 206 15.14 10.65 -8.15
CA TYR A 206 16.04 11.65 -8.71
C TYR A 206 15.29 12.91 -9.18
N VAL A 207 14.18 12.74 -9.91
CA VAL A 207 13.32 13.84 -10.35
C VAL A 207 12.71 14.58 -9.15
N LEU A 208 12.26 13.84 -8.13
CA LEU A 208 11.72 14.41 -6.90
C LEU A 208 12.78 15.27 -6.20
N SER A 209 13.99 14.74 -6.00
CA SER A 209 15.11 15.48 -5.42
C SER A 209 15.43 16.74 -6.20
N ARG A 210 15.50 16.69 -7.55
CA ARG A 210 15.74 17.88 -8.38
C ARG A 210 14.62 18.91 -8.28
N THR A 211 13.38 18.46 -8.28
CA THR A 211 12.20 19.33 -8.12
C THR A 211 12.24 20.05 -6.77
N PHE A 212 12.59 19.33 -5.69
CA PHE A 212 12.72 19.92 -4.36
C PHE A 212 13.92 20.87 -4.25
N SER A 213 15.06 20.54 -4.86
CA SER A 213 16.21 21.46 -4.90
C SER A 213 15.87 22.77 -5.63
N LEU A 214 15.16 22.68 -6.76
CA LEU A 214 14.68 23.86 -7.48
C LEU A 214 13.68 24.66 -6.64
N TYR A 215 12.69 23.98 -6.04
CA TYR A 215 11.72 24.62 -5.16
C TYR A 215 12.43 25.35 -4.00
N ALA A 216 13.38 24.71 -3.33
CA ALA A 216 14.12 25.32 -2.22
C ALA A 216 14.91 26.56 -2.65
N ALA A 217 15.48 26.54 -3.87
CA ALA A 217 16.19 27.70 -4.43
C ALA A 217 15.26 28.91 -4.66
N PHE A 218 14.02 28.67 -5.11
CA PHE A 218 13.03 29.74 -5.31
C PHE A 218 12.29 30.14 -4.02
N ALA A 219 12.08 29.20 -3.10
CA ALA A 219 11.33 29.42 -1.86
C ALA A 219 12.10 30.28 -0.86
N GLY A 220 13.44 30.30 -0.91
CA GLY A 220 14.27 31.17 -0.08
C GLY A 220 13.94 32.66 -0.24
N ASP A 221 13.44 33.07 -1.40
CA ASP A 221 13.06 34.46 -1.69
C ASP A 221 11.65 34.82 -1.16
N TYR A 222 10.82 33.84 -0.82
CA TYR A 222 9.43 34.02 -0.38
C TYR A 222 9.24 33.48 1.05
N VAL A 223 9.55 34.31 2.04
CA VAL A 223 9.49 34.01 3.50
C VAL A 223 8.06 33.93 4.03
N VAL A 224 7.12 33.31 3.30
CA VAL A 224 5.70 33.33 3.66
C VAL A 224 5.37 32.29 4.73
N TYR A 225 6.19 31.22 4.89
CA TYR A 225 5.85 30.09 5.76
C TYR A 225 6.90 29.69 6.82
N GLY A 226 8.06 30.35 6.89
CA GLY A 226 9.07 30.12 7.95
C GLY A 226 9.35 28.64 8.27
N ALA A 227 9.53 28.31 9.56
CA ALA A 227 9.80 26.94 10.02
C ALA A 227 8.65 25.95 9.73
N LEU A 228 7.39 26.41 9.73
CA LEU A 228 6.23 25.57 9.41
C LEU A 228 6.27 25.10 7.95
N GLY A 229 6.63 25.99 7.02
CA GLY A 229 6.82 25.66 5.61
C GLY A 229 7.89 24.60 5.40
N ALA A 230 9.01 24.70 6.14
CA ALA A 230 10.06 23.68 6.10
C ALA A 230 9.56 22.30 6.57
N VAL A 231 8.78 22.25 7.66
CA VAL A 231 8.16 21.01 8.14
C VAL A 231 7.23 20.40 7.10
N PHE A 232 6.32 21.18 6.53
CA PHE A 232 5.41 20.71 5.49
C PHE A 232 6.16 20.24 4.23
N LEU A 233 7.22 20.96 3.85
CA LEU A 233 8.05 20.61 2.71
C LEU A 233 8.72 19.26 2.93
N VAL A 234 9.35 19.05 4.08
CA VAL A 234 10.00 17.77 4.41
C VAL A 234 8.98 16.62 4.48
N LEU A 235 7.80 16.84 5.08
CA LEU A 235 6.72 15.86 5.09
C LEU A 235 6.27 15.49 3.68
N ALA A 236 6.06 16.49 2.80
CA ALA A 236 5.69 16.27 1.41
C ALA A 236 6.78 15.51 0.64
N TRP A 237 8.06 15.82 0.88
CA TRP A 237 9.18 15.10 0.30
C TRP A 237 9.19 13.63 0.68
N LEU A 238 9.07 13.35 1.99
CA LEU A 238 9.01 11.98 2.52
C LEU A 238 7.80 11.21 1.97
N TYR A 239 6.64 11.87 1.92
CA TYR A 239 5.40 11.28 1.41
C TYR A 239 5.49 10.92 -0.07
N LEU A 240 5.94 11.85 -0.91
CA LEU A 240 6.14 11.60 -2.34
C LEU A 240 7.22 10.54 -2.57
N GLY A 241 8.29 10.57 -1.79
CA GLY A 241 9.34 9.55 -1.83
C GLY A 241 8.80 8.16 -1.51
N ALA A 242 7.99 8.04 -0.46
CA ALA A 242 7.34 6.78 -0.09
C ALA A 242 6.38 6.29 -1.19
N ILE A 243 5.58 7.18 -1.79
CA ILE A 243 4.72 6.83 -2.93
C ILE A 243 5.56 6.25 -4.08
N ILE A 244 6.67 6.89 -4.44
CA ILE A 244 7.53 6.46 -5.55
C ILE A 244 8.09 5.06 -5.28
N LEU A 245 8.52 4.77 -4.05
CA LEU A 245 9.02 3.46 -3.66
C LEU A 245 7.93 2.38 -3.73
N VAL A 246 6.76 2.61 -3.13
CA VAL A 246 5.72 1.58 -3.15
C VAL A 246 5.11 1.42 -4.55
N PHE A 247 5.05 2.50 -5.34
CA PHE A 247 4.64 2.42 -6.74
C PHE A 247 5.59 1.57 -7.59
N GLY A 248 6.90 1.64 -7.34
CA GLY A 248 7.86 0.72 -7.96
C GLY A 248 7.55 -0.74 -7.65
N ALA A 249 7.04 -1.03 -6.46
CA ALA A 249 6.73 -2.40 -6.04
C ALA A 249 5.48 -2.91 -6.76
N VAL A 250 4.48 -2.05 -6.91
CA VAL A 250 3.29 -2.31 -7.71
C VAL A 250 3.66 -2.60 -9.16
N LEU A 251 4.57 -1.80 -9.74
CA LEU A 251 5.01 -2.04 -11.11
C LEU A 251 5.68 -3.41 -11.27
N ASN A 252 6.54 -3.81 -10.33
CA ASN A 252 7.16 -5.13 -10.36
C ASN A 252 6.13 -6.26 -10.24
N ALA A 253 5.20 -6.15 -9.31
CA ALA A 253 4.15 -7.15 -9.10
C ALA A 253 3.25 -7.32 -10.35
N VAL A 254 2.90 -6.22 -11.03
CA VAL A 254 2.13 -6.23 -12.28
C VAL A 254 2.94 -6.85 -13.42
N LEU A 255 4.22 -6.47 -13.57
CA LEU A 255 5.08 -7.01 -14.63
C LEU A 255 5.39 -8.50 -14.47
N ALA A 256 5.38 -9.00 -13.24
CA ALA A 256 5.53 -10.41 -12.92
C ALA A 256 4.23 -11.21 -12.90
N ASP A 257 3.11 -10.59 -13.30
CA ASP A 257 1.77 -11.19 -13.32
C ASP A 257 1.31 -11.74 -11.96
N ARG A 258 1.87 -11.25 -10.86
CA ARG A 258 1.51 -11.68 -9.50
C ARG A 258 0.14 -11.18 -9.06
N GLU A 259 -0.46 -10.23 -9.79
CA GLU A 259 -1.83 -9.78 -9.58
C GLU A 259 -2.85 -10.90 -9.85
N VAL A 260 -2.61 -11.73 -10.86
CA VAL A 260 -3.49 -12.86 -11.21
C VAL A 260 -3.43 -13.94 -10.13
N ASP A 261 -2.22 -14.30 -9.68
CA ASP A 261 -2.02 -15.26 -8.60
C ASP A 261 -2.66 -14.77 -7.29
N ARG A 262 -2.62 -13.45 -7.00
CA ARG A 262 -3.33 -12.85 -5.86
C ARG A 262 -4.84 -13.04 -5.96
N GLN A 263 -5.45 -12.78 -7.12
CA GLN A 263 -6.90 -12.96 -7.31
C GLN A 263 -7.32 -14.42 -7.12
N LEU A 264 -6.43 -15.37 -7.41
CA LEU A 264 -6.65 -16.80 -7.20
C LEU A 264 -6.44 -17.24 -5.74
N GLN A 265 -5.54 -16.57 -5.01
CA GLN A 265 -5.20 -16.89 -3.62
C GLN A 265 -6.08 -16.16 -2.58
N SER A 266 -6.83 -15.12 -2.97
CA SER A 266 -7.67 -14.36 -2.05
C SER A 266 -9.08 -14.96 -1.94
N PRO A 267 -9.49 -15.54 -0.79
CA PRO A 267 -10.90 -15.75 -0.50
C PRO A 267 -11.56 -14.37 -0.43
N GLY A 268 -12.63 -14.16 -1.20
CA GLY A 268 -13.15 -12.84 -1.53
C GLY A 268 -13.23 -11.82 -0.39
N HIS A 269 -12.78 -10.60 -0.70
CA HIS A 269 -13.13 -9.33 -0.05
C HIS A 269 -13.46 -9.42 1.46
N GLN A 270 -12.45 -9.66 2.30
CA GLN A 270 -12.50 -9.13 3.65
C GLN A 270 -12.23 -7.63 3.58
N GLN A 271 -13.29 -6.85 3.78
CA GLN A 271 -13.21 -5.42 4.03
C GLN A 271 -12.23 -5.18 5.17
N PHE A 272 -11.24 -4.31 4.92
CA PHE A 272 -10.28 -3.85 5.91
C PHE A 272 -10.98 -3.41 7.20
N SER A 273 -10.73 -4.14 8.28
CA SER A 273 -10.73 -3.56 9.61
C SER A 273 -9.64 -2.50 9.63
N THR A 274 -10.01 -1.26 9.89
CA THR A 274 -9.07 -0.19 10.23
C THR A 274 -8.38 -0.56 11.54
N GLU A 275 -7.38 -1.41 11.48
CA GLU A 275 -6.41 -1.55 12.55
C GLU A 275 -5.51 -0.31 12.44
N ALA A 276 -5.81 0.67 13.29
CA ALA A 276 -4.90 1.77 13.55
C ALA A 276 -3.51 1.18 13.84
N MET A 277 -2.45 1.82 13.35
CA MET A 277 -1.05 1.45 13.61
C MET A 277 -0.65 1.69 15.08
N THR A 278 -1.44 1.17 16.01
CA THR A 278 -1.12 0.98 17.39
C THR A 278 -1.25 -0.52 17.60
N ASP A 279 -0.13 -1.24 17.56
CA ASP A 279 -0.13 -2.43 18.38
C ASP A 279 1.17 -2.65 19.10
N ASP A 280 0.93 -2.89 20.38
CA ASP A 280 1.83 -3.11 21.48
C ASP A 280 2.31 -4.55 21.41
N ALA A 281 3.57 -4.74 21.79
CA ALA A 281 4.11 -6.07 21.96
C ALA A 281 3.66 -6.61 23.32
N THR A 282 2.89 -7.69 23.34
CA THR A 282 3.03 -8.74 24.36
C THR A 282 2.39 -10.03 23.87
N GLY A 283 3.21 -11.05 23.69
CA GLY A 283 2.72 -12.41 23.46
C GLY A 283 2.05 -12.95 24.72
N ALA A 284 0.98 -13.70 24.53
CA ALA A 284 0.52 -14.73 25.45
C ALA A 284 -0.22 -15.81 24.64
N ASP A 285 0.35 -17.00 24.75
CA ASP A 285 -0.16 -18.31 24.39
C ASP A 285 -1.49 -18.58 25.09
N GLU A 286 -2.58 -18.80 24.35
CA GLU A 286 -3.76 -19.54 24.85
C GLU A 286 -4.31 -20.43 23.74
N GLY A 287 -4.22 -21.74 23.99
CA GLY A 287 -4.65 -22.79 23.09
C GLY A 287 -6.17 -22.86 22.91
N ALA A 288 -6.59 -23.04 21.66
CA ALA A 288 -7.95 -23.36 21.31
C ALA A 288 -8.06 -24.85 20.96
N THR A 289 -8.60 -25.62 21.89
CA THR A 289 -9.27 -26.90 21.63
C THR A 289 -10.70 -26.60 21.18
N ASP A 290 -11.09 -27.04 19.99
CA ASP A 290 -12.51 -27.18 19.65
C ASP A 290 -12.76 -28.53 18.99
N ASP A 291 -13.39 -29.38 19.80
CA ASP A 291 -14.17 -30.56 19.41
C ASP A 291 -15.40 -30.11 18.62
N HIS A 292 -15.67 -30.71 17.46
CA HIS A 292 -17.03 -31.04 17.01
C HIS A 292 -17.00 -32.04 15.85
N ALA A 293 -17.10 -33.33 16.17
CA ALA A 293 -17.38 -34.39 15.21
C ALA A 293 -18.55 -35.28 15.68
N GLY A 294 -19.64 -35.22 14.92
CA GLY A 294 -20.46 -36.36 14.50
C GLY A 294 -21.04 -37.30 15.57
N THR A 295 -22.24 -36.99 16.03
CA THR A 295 -23.19 -37.96 16.62
C THR A 295 -23.88 -38.76 15.51
N ALA A 296 -23.55 -40.05 15.39
CA ALA A 296 -24.41 -41.06 14.76
C ALA A 296 -24.12 -42.46 15.34
N THR A 297 -24.81 -42.73 16.44
CA THR A 297 -25.42 -43.99 16.92
C THR A 297 -24.84 -45.34 16.48
N GLU A 298 -24.46 -46.10 17.50
CA GLU A 298 -24.05 -47.50 17.55
C GLU A 298 -25.16 -48.52 17.18
N ALA A 299 -24.69 -49.61 16.57
CA ALA A 299 -24.94 -51.02 16.91
C ALA A 299 -26.36 -51.57 17.08
N ALA A 300 -26.72 -52.50 16.18
CA ALA A 300 -27.47 -53.70 16.53
C ALA A 300 -27.34 -54.78 15.43
N GLU A 301 -26.32 -55.65 15.50
CA GLU A 301 -26.42 -56.98 14.89
C GLU A 301 -25.77 -58.04 15.82
N ALA A 302 -26.64 -58.73 16.56
CA ALA A 302 -26.32 -59.97 17.23
C ALA A 302 -27.19 -61.09 16.65
N GLY A 303 -26.53 -62.03 15.99
CA GLY A 303 -26.84 -63.47 16.02
C GLY A 303 -28.15 -63.95 15.41
N SER A 304 -28.07 -64.64 14.26
CA SER A 304 -28.78 -65.92 14.13
C SER A 304 -28.12 -66.88 13.13
N SER A 305 -27.19 -67.69 13.63
CA SER A 305 -26.85 -68.96 13.01
C SER A 305 -27.85 -70.04 13.44
N ARG A 306 -28.88 -70.32 12.62
CA ARG A 306 -29.57 -71.64 12.63
C ARG A 306 -30.57 -71.76 11.47
N ARG A 307 -30.13 -72.37 10.37
CA ARG A 307 -30.68 -73.64 9.83
C ARG A 307 -30.12 -73.92 8.45
N ARG A 308 -29.23 -74.91 8.42
CA ARG A 308 -28.90 -75.69 7.23
C ARG A 308 -29.99 -76.75 7.04
N SER A 309 -30.24 -77.08 5.78
CA SER A 309 -31.11 -78.15 5.25
C SER A 309 -32.58 -77.77 5.02
N ALA A 310 -32.91 -77.49 3.74
CA ALA A 310 -33.70 -78.41 2.93
C ALA A 310 -33.92 -77.83 1.52
N ARG A 311 -33.80 -78.70 0.51
CA ARG A 311 -34.33 -78.61 -0.86
C ARG A 311 -33.60 -77.72 -1.87
N THR A 312 -32.75 -78.42 -2.62
CA THR A 312 -32.73 -78.39 -4.08
C THR A 312 -34.16 -78.37 -4.68
N ARG A 313 -34.59 -77.19 -5.15
CA ARG A 313 -35.70 -76.84 -6.07
C ARG A 313 -35.71 -75.31 -5.96
N ASP A 314 -35.15 -74.53 -6.85
CA ASP A 314 -35.56 -74.29 -8.21
C ASP A 314 -34.47 -73.38 -8.81
N ARG A 315 -33.89 -73.69 -9.97
CA ARG A 315 -32.82 -72.89 -10.59
C ARG A 315 -33.31 -72.16 -11.84
N SER A 316 -34.62 -72.16 -12.07
CA SER A 316 -35.29 -71.49 -13.20
C SER A 316 -35.74 -70.08 -12.83
N GLU A 317 -36.15 -69.85 -11.58
CA GLU A 317 -36.69 -68.56 -11.11
C GLU A 317 -35.61 -67.47 -10.93
N ASP A 318 -34.34 -67.84 -10.73
CA ASP A 318 -33.22 -66.88 -10.59
C ASP A 318 -32.95 -66.07 -11.87
N SER A 319 -33.21 -66.66 -13.03
CA SER A 319 -32.91 -66.01 -14.32
C SER A 319 -33.93 -64.95 -14.72
N GLU A 320 -35.18 -65.08 -14.26
CA GLU A 320 -36.21 -64.06 -14.44
C GLU A 320 -36.03 -62.92 -13.43
N ALA A 321 -35.73 -63.24 -12.16
CA ALA A 321 -35.42 -62.24 -11.14
C ALA A 321 -34.20 -61.37 -11.53
N LEU A 322 -33.15 -61.97 -12.08
CA LEU A 322 -31.98 -61.23 -12.59
C LEU A 322 -32.30 -60.35 -13.80
N ARG A 323 -33.25 -60.75 -14.66
CA ARG A 323 -33.69 -59.91 -15.79
C ARG A 323 -34.48 -58.71 -15.30
N GLU A 324 -35.36 -58.92 -14.32
CA GLU A 324 -36.14 -57.84 -13.71
C GLU A 324 -35.23 -56.85 -12.94
N GLU A 325 -34.17 -57.34 -12.29
CA GLU A 325 -33.15 -56.52 -11.64
C GLU A 325 -32.38 -55.65 -12.65
N ILE A 326 -31.98 -56.23 -13.80
CA ILE A 326 -31.27 -55.52 -14.88
C ILE A 326 -32.17 -54.45 -15.50
N GLU A 327 -33.45 -54.73 -15.68
CA GLU A 327 -34.41 -53.80 -16.26
C GLU A 327 -34.66 -52.61 -15.31
N ARG A 328 -34.84 -52.87 -14.00
CA ARG A 328 -34.91 -51.80 -12.98
C ARG A 328 -33.65 -50.96 -12.88
N LEU A 329 -32.47 -51.56 -13.08
CA LEU A 329 -31.20 -50.83 -13.09
C LEU A 329 -31.09 -49.92 -14.32
N ARG A 330 -31.57 -50.34 -15.49
CA ARG A 330 -31.63 -49.48 -16.68
C ARG A 330 -32.57 -48.30 -16.51
N ASP A 331 -33.78 -48.53 -16.03
CA ASP A 331 -34.74 -47.44 -15.79
C ASP A 331 -34.20 -46.40 -14.78
N ARG A 332 -33.41 -46.84 -13.79
CA ARG A 332 -32.75 -45.95 -12.83
C ARG A 332 -31.62 -45.13 -13.47
N VAL A 333 -30.88 -45.70 -14.41
CA VAL A 333 -29.83 -44.98 -15.13
C VAL A 333 -30.44 -43.95 -16.07
N ASP A 334 -31.47 -44.32 -16.83
CA ASP A 334 -32.15 -43.39 -17.77
C ASP A 334 -32.81 -42.22 -17.03
N SER A 335 -33.46 -42.49 -15.89
CA SER A 335 -34.03 -41.43 -15.05
C SER A 335 -32.97 -40.56 -14.35
N PHE A 336 -31.78 -41.09 -14.10
CA PHE A 336 -30.65 -40.32 -13.57
C PHE A 336 -30.05 -39.42 -14.65
N GLU A 337 -29.88 -39.93 -15.87
CA GLU A 337 -29.37 -39.16 -17.02
C GLU A 337 -30.30 -38.00 -17.38
N ASP A 338 -31.62 -38.22 -17.45
CA ASP A 338 -32.62 -37.17 -17.72
C ASP A 338 -32.63 -36.08 -16.62
N ASN A 339 -32.32 -36.45 -15.38
CA ASN A 339 -32.24 -35.50 -14.25
C ASN A 339 -30.93 -34.70 -14.25
N VAL A 340 -29.82 -35.32 -14.67
CA VAL A 340 -28.53 -34.65 -14.87
C VAL A 340 -28.60 -33.68 -16.03
N GLU A 341 -29.22 -34.06 -17.15
CA GLU A 341 -29.37 -33.20 -18.32
C GLU A 341 -30.29 -32.00 -18.02
N ARG A 342 -31.36 -32.21 -17.24
CA ARG A 342 -32.26 -31.11 -16.81
C ARG A 342 -31.64 -30.17 -15.77
N ARG A 343 -30.63 -30.61 -15.01
CA ARG A 343 -29.87 -29.76 -14.05
C ARG A 343 -28.62 -29.12 -14.64
N THR A 344 -28.14 -29.59 -15.78
CA THR A 344 -26.96 -29.03 -16.44
C THR A 344 -27.42 -27.82 -17.26
N VAL A 345 -27.55 -26.68 -16.60
CA VAL A 345 -27.89 -25.41 -17.25
C VAL A 345 -26.77 -25.07 -18.25
N GLU A 346 -27.13 -24.88 -19.53
CA GLU A 346 -26.19 -24.53 -20.57
C GLU A 346 -25.43 -23.24 -20.21
N LYS A 347 -24.10 -23.37 -20.14
CA LYS A 347 -23.13 -22.32 -19.74
C LYS A 347 -23.32 -21.00 -20.49
N GLU A 348 -23.82 -21.05 -21.73
CA GLU A 348 -24.07 -19.86 -22.56
C GLU A 348 -25.19 -18.96 -22.02
N SER A 349 -26.24 -19.53 -21.43
CA SER A 349 -27.36 -18.76 -20.88
C SER A 349 -26.93 -17.93 -19.66
N LEU A 350 -26.21 -18.55 -18.73
CA LEU A 350 -25.63 -17.92 -17.53
C LEU A 350 -24.63 -16.81 -17.89
N GLU A 351 -23.76 -17.03 -18.88
CA GLU A 351 -22.81 -16.02 -19.33
C GLU A 351 -23.53 -14.78 -19.91
N SER A 352 -24.61 -15.00 -20.67
CA SER A 352 -25.37 -13.92 -21.28
C SER A 352 -26.10 -13.05 -20.25
N GLU A 353 -26.64 -13.67 -19.21
CA GLU A 353 -27.32 -12.98 -18.10
C GLU A 353 -26.32 -12.22 -17.23
N LEU A 354 -25.17 -12.84 -16.92
CA LEU A 354 -24.09 -12.19 -16.17
C LEU A 354 -23.55 -10.98 -16.95
N LYS A 355 -23.25 -11.12 -18.24
CA LYS A 355 -22.81 -10.01 -19.11
C LYS A 355 -23.85 -8.90 -19.16
N ARG A 356 -25.14 -9.24 -19.22
CA ARG A 356 -26.24 -8.26 -19.24
C ARG A 356 -26.37 -7.53 -17.90
N TYR A 357 -26.24 -8.25 -16.79
CA TYR A 357 -26.27 -7.69 -15.44
C TYR A 357 -25.06 -6.75 -15.20
N VAL A 358 -23.85 -7.20 -15.53
CA VAL A 358 -22.62 -6.40 -15.41
C VAL A 358 -22.68 -5.15 -16.28
N ARG A 359 -23.10 -5.25 -17.56
CA ARG A 359 -23.28 -4.07 -18.43
C ARG A 359 -24.30 -3.07 -17.87
N ARG A 360 -25.40 -3.55 -17.29
CA ARG A 360 -26.45 -2.69 -16.73
C ARG A 360 -26.00 -2.00 -15.44
N LYS A 361 -25.17 -2.68 -14.62
CA LYS A 361 -24.61 -2.13 -13.38
C LYS A 361 -23.48 -1.13 -13.66
N GLN A 362 -22.58 -1.43 -14.60
CA GLN A 362 -21.45 -0.57 -14.96
C GLN A 362 -21.91 0.76 -15.59
N ARG A 363 -23.01 0.78 -16.34
CA ARG A 363 -23.56 2.03 -16.93
C ARG A 363 -24.24 2.96 -15.91
N ARG A 364 -24.64 2.46 -14.74
CA ARG A 364 -25.30 3.29 -13.71
C ARG A 364 -24.32 4.08 -12.83
N GLY A 365 -23.03 3.75 -12.83
CA GLY A 365 -22.04 4.33 -11.92
C GLY A 365 -21.22 5.52 -12.44
N HIS A 366 -21.20 5.80 -13.75
CA HIS A 366 -20.21 6.75 -14.30
C HIS A 366 -20.69 8.18 -14.57
N ALA A 367 -22.00 8.45 -14.57
CA ALA A 367 -22.52 9.76 -15.00
C ALA A 367 -22.92 10.69 -13.84
N THR A 368 -23.21 10.18 -12.64
CA THR A 368 -23.83 10.99 -11.58
C THR A 368 -22.82 11.70 -10.66
N ASP A 369 -21.58 11.20 -10.57
CA ASP A 369 -20.59 11.67 -9.58
C ASP A 369 -19.57 12.69 -10.11
N TRP A 370 -19.84 13.33 -11.26
CA TRP A 370 -18.93 14.37 -11.79
C TRP A 370 -19.08 15.75 -11.12
N GLY A 371 -20.17 15.97 -10.38
CA GLY A 371 -20.46 17.23 -9.71
C GLY A 371 -19.29 17.76 -8.85
N PRO A 372 -18.73 16.95 -7.93
CA PRO A 372 -17.56 17.33 -7.12
C PRO A 372 -16.37 17.80 -7.94
N TYR A 373 -16.06 17.07 -9.03
CA TYR A 373 -14.89 17.33 -9.85
C TYR A 373 -15.05 18.58 -10.71
N LEU A 374 -16.26 18.88 -11.20
CA LEU A 374 -16.55 20.11 -11.93
C LEU A 374 -16.47 21.35 -11.04
N VAL A 375 -16.92 21.26 -9.79
CA VAL A 375 -16.79 22.35 -8.80
C VAL A 375 -15.33 22.56 -8.41
N LEU A 376 -14.57 21.47 -8.21
CA LEU A 376 -13.13 21.55 -7.94
C LEU A 376 -12.41 22.21 -9.12
N LEU A 377 -12.68 21.78 -10.35
CA LEU A 377 -12.09 22.33 -11.57
C LEU A 377 -12.41 23.83 -11.73
N TYR A 378 -13.65 24.24 -11.49
CA TYR A 378 -14.05 25.65 -11.49
C TYR A 378 -13.31 26.46 -10.43
N GLY A 379 -13.21 25.93 -9.20
CA GLY A 379 -12.46 26.55 -8.11
C GLY A 379 -10.98 26.71 -8.41
N THR A 380 -10.36 25.69 -9.02
CA THR A 380 -8.96 25.73 -9.45
C THR A 380 -8.76 26.75 -10.58
N ALA A 381 -9.63 26.77 -11.59
CA ALA A 381 -9.55 27.73 -12.69
C ALA A 381 -9.71 29.18 -12.22
N MET A 382 -10.66 29.45 -11.30
CA MET A 382 -10.85 30.77 -10.72
C MET A 382 -9.69 31.19 -9.82
N SER A 383 -9.08 30.25 -9.09
CA SER A 383 -7.89 30.53 -8.27
C SER A 383 -6.69 30.90 -9.13
N ILE A 384 -6.47 30.18 -10.24
CA ILE A 384 -5.42 30.50 -11.22
C ILE A 384 -5.69 31.87 -11.86
N GLY A 385 -6.94 32.17 -12.23
CA GLY A 385 -7.34 33.48 -12.74
C GLY A 385 -7.07 34.61 -11.73
N ALA A 386 -7.34 34.37 -10.45
CA ALA A 386 -7.06 35.35 -9.39
C ALA A 386 -5.56 35.67 -9.29
N PHE A 387 -4.68 34.67 -9.37
CA PHE A 387 -3.22 34.89 -9.37
C PHE A 387 -2.69 35.58 -10.64
N TYR A 388 -3.36 35.37 -11.78
CA TYR A 388 -2.94 35.98 -13.03
C TYR A 388 -3.35 37.46 -13.14
N PHE A 389 -4.51 37.82 -12.60
CA PHE A 389 -5.09 39.17 -12.75
C PHE A 389 -4.95 40.07 -11.51
N LEU A 390 -4.65 39.51 -10.33
CA LEU A 390 -4.53 40.27 -9.08
C LEU A 390 -3.14 40.08 -8.47
N GLU A 391 -2.56 41.18 -7.98
CA GLU A 391 -1.26 41.16 -7.29
C GLU A 391 -1.40 41.51 -5.81
N GLY A 392 -0.54 40.92 -4.96
CA GLY A 392 -0.45 41.22 -3.54
C GLY A 392 -1.61 40.67 -2.68
N GLY A 393 -1.93 41.37 -1.58
CA GLY A 393 -2.92 40.90 -0.59
C GLY A 393 -4.34 40.70 -1.15
N TRP A 394 -4.68 41.33 -2.27
CA TRP A 394 -5.98 41.18 -2.93
C TRP A 394 -6.14 39.82 -3.61
N ALA A 395 -5.05 39.20 -4.09
CA ALA A 395 -5.09 37.84 -4.62
C ALA A 395 -5.41 36.82 -3.51
N ILE A 396 -4.84 37.03 -2.31
CA ILE A 396 -5.09 36.19 -1.13
C ILE A 396 -6.55 36.33 -0.66
N LEU A 397 -7.08 37.56 -0.62
CA LEU A 397 -8.46 37.81 -0.26
C LEU A 397 -9.44 37.21 -1.27
N ALA A 398 -9.14 37.34 -2.58
CA ALA A 398 -9.93 36.71 -3.63
C ALA A 398 -9.90 35.18 -3.54
N MET A 399 -8.75 34.58 -3.22
CA MET A 399 -8.62 33.14 -3.01
C MET A 399 -9.48 32.68 -1.81
N LEU A 400 -9.46 33.41 -0.70
CA LEU A 400 -10.25 33.08 0.48
C LEU A 400 -11.76 33.14 0.18
N VAL A 401 -12.21 34.14 -0.58
CA VAL A 401 -13.61 34.27 -1.02
C VAL A 401 -14.01 33.15 -2.00
N VAL A 402 -13.16 32.82 -2.98
CA VAL A 402 -13.41 31.73 -3.93
C VAL A 402 -13.46 30.38 -3.20
N TRP A 403 -12.51 30.15 -2.29
CA TRP A 403 -12.42 28.90 -1.53
C TRP A 403 -13.63 28.72 -0.61
N THR A 404 -14.02 29.75 0.14
CA THR A 404 -15.22 29.72 0.99
C THR A 404 -16.52 29.57 0.18
N SER A 405 -16.59 30.19 -1.01
CA SER A 405 -17.72 30.03 -1.92
C SER A 405 -17.83 28.61 -2.47
N THR A 406 -16.71 28.00 -2.90
CA THR A 406 -16.69 26.62 -3.40
C THR A 406 -17.00 25.59 -2.31
N LEU A 407 -16.54 25.83 -1.07
CA LEU A 407 -16.87 25.00 0.09
C LEU A 407 -18.37 25.06 0.40
N GLY A 408 -18.98 26.25 0.35
CA GLY A 408 -20.42 26.43 0.55
C GLY A 408 -21.27 25.70 -0.49
N VAL A 409 -20.89 25.77 -1.77
CA VAL A 409 -21.55 25.03 -2.85
C VAL A 409 -21.39 23.52 -2.68
N TYR A 410 -20.21 23.05 -2.24
CA TYR A 410 -19.96 21.65 -1.96
C TYR A 410 -20.85 21.11 -0.84
N VAL A 411 -20.97 21.85 0.27
CA VAL A 411 -21.85 21.50 1.39
C VAL A 411 -23.32 21.43 0.95
N LEU A 412 -23.77 22.38 0.13
CA LEU A 412 -25.14 22.39 -0.41
C LEU A 412 -25.39 21.18 -1.31
N MET A 413 -24.43 20.81 -2.16
CA MET A 413 -24.53 19.66 -3.05
C MET A 413 -24.52 18.33 -2.28
N VAL A 414 -23.70 18.21 -1.23
CA VAL A 414 -23.71 17.03 -0.35
C VAL A 414 -25.05 16.89 0.37
N LEU A 415 -25.60 18.00 0.89
CA LEU A 415 -26.93 17.99 1.50
C LEU A 415 -28.04 17.63 0.50
N PHE A 416 -27.96 18.14 -0.73
CA PHE A 416 -28.93 17.84 -1.77
C PHE A 416 -28.82 16.39 -2.28
N GLY A 417 -27.60 15.88 -2.47
CA GLY A 417 -27.33 14.49 -2.84
C GLY A 417 -27.76 13.50 -1.76
N PHE A 418 -27.53 13.84 -0.48
CA PHE A 418 -28.06 13.09 0.65
C PHE A 418 -29.59 13.10 0.66
N GLY A 419 -30.23 14.26 0.43
CA GLY A 419 -31.68 14.40 0.33
C GLY A 419 -32.31 13.53 -0.75
N ILE A 420 -31.71 13.45 -1.94
CA ILE A 420 -32.18 12.58 -3.03
C ILE A 420 -31.98 11.08 -2.68
N SER A 421 -30.87 10.74 -2.04
CA SER A 421 -30.60 9.35 -1.62
C SER A 421 -31.60 8.86 -0.57
N VAL A 422 -32.01 9.76 0.34
CA VAL A 422 -33.04 9.50 1.36
C VAL A 422 -34.43 9.32 0.74
N LEU A 423 -34.77 10.06 -0.32
CA LEU A 423 -36.03 9.89 -1.07
C LEU A 423 -36.14 8.54 -1.79
N GLY A 424 -35.03 7.84 -2.04
CA GLY A 424 -35.00 6.49 -2.62
C GLY A 424 -35.12 5.33 -1.61
N LEU A 425 -35.10 5.62 -0.29
CA LEU A 425 -35.25 4.62 0.78
C LEU A 425 -36.61 3.87 0.76
N PRO A 426 -37.77 4.50 0.55
CA PRO A 426 -39.05 3.77 0.61
C PRO A 426 -39.20 2.72 -0.50
N GLY A 427 -38.57 2.90 -1.67
CA GLY A 427 -38.54 1.89 -2.73
C GLY A 427 -37.68 0.68 -2.38
N ARG A 428 -36.47 0.93 -1.84
CA ARG A 428 -35.54 -0.14 -1.41
C ARG A 428 -36.09 -1.00 -0.27
N VAL A 429 -36.80 -0.38 0.67
CA VAL A 429 -37.44 -1.12 1.78
C VAL A 429 -38.62 -1.97 1.29
N ARG A 430 -39.38 -1.48 0.29
CA ARG A 430 -40.50 -2.24 -0.30
C ARG A 430 -40.03 -3.50 -1.04
N ASP A 431 -38.95 -3.40 -1.80
CA ASP A 431 -38.38 -4.55 -2.52
C ASP A 431 -37.82 -5.60 -1.55
N MET A 432 -37.16 -5.17 -0.47
CA MET A 432 -36.61 -6.05 0.57
C MET A 432 -37.68 -6.77 1.40
N VAL A 433 -38.90 -6.22 1.49
CA VAL A 433 -40.06 -6.85 2.13
C VAL A 433 -40.78 -7.81 1.17
N GLY A 434 -40.67 -7.60 -0.15
CA GLY A 434 -41.20 -8.51 -1.17
C GLY A 434 -40.48 -9.86 -1.21
N GLU A 435 -39.15 -9.86 -1.14
CA GLU A 435 -38.31 -11.08 -1.17
C GLU A 435 -38.45 -11.97 0.08
N ARG A 436 -38.96 -11.45 1.21
CA ARG A 436 -39.23 -12.25 2.41
C ARG A 436 -40.59 -12.94 2.42
N ARG A 437 -41.44 -12.71 1.41
CA ARG A 437 -42.82 -13.25 1.34
C ARG A 437 -43.06 -14.22 0.19
N SER A 438 -42.05 -14.53 -0.62
CA SER A 438 -42.03 -15.65 -1.58
C SER A 438 -41.07 -16.71 -1.08
#